data_AF-A0A451D5T0-F1
#
_entry.id   AF-A0A451D5T0-F1
#
_cell.length_a   1.000
_cell.length_b   1.000
_cell.length_c   1.000
_cell.angle_alpha   90.00
_cell.angle_beta   90.00
_cell.angle_gamma   90.00
#
_symmetry.space_group_name_H-M   'P 1'
#
loop_
_entity.id
_entity.type
_entity.pdbx_description
1 polymer ?
#
loop_
_entity_poly.entity_id
_entity_poly.type
_entity_poly.pdbx_seq_one_letter_code
_entity_poly.pdbx_strand_id
1 'polypeptide(L)'
;MLKNTSATQDLILKYGNSNSNTGNSSVQIALLTWKINYLQKHFILHRNDHCGRKGLLKLVSRRRKLLDYIKFHQHQHYLSLIKELSLRY
;
A
#
# COMPACT_ATOMS: atom_id res chain seq x y z
N MET A 1 0.21 11.03 -15.16
CA MET A 1 1.26 10.41 -14.31
C MET A 1 1.22 11.08 -12.95
N LEU A 2 0.82 10.39 -11.88
CA LEU A 2 0.90 10.94 -10.52
C LEU A 2 2.34 10.85 -10.02
N LYS A 3 3.15 11.87 -10.32
CA LYS A 3 4.48 12.07 -9.73
C LYS A 3 4.35 13.07 -8.57
N ASN A 4 3.80 12.63 -7.44
CA ASN A 4 4.00 13.33 -6.18
C ASN A 4 5.19 12.67 -5.49
N THR A 5 6.40 13.07 -5.89
CA THR A 5 7.67 12.54 -5.39
C THR A 5 7.78 12.67 -3.88
N SER A 6 7.35 13.80 -3.30
CA SER A 6 7.46 14.06 -1.86
C SER A 6 6.72 13.03 -0.99
N ALA A 7 5.40 12.90 -1.16
CA ALA A 7 4.59 12.00 -0.34
C ALA A 7 5.02 10.52 -0.48
N THR A 8 5.48 10.12 -1.67
CA THR A 8 6.03 8.77 -1.87
C THR A 8 7.41 8.60 -1.24
N GLN A 9 8.26 9.63 -1.28
CA GLN A 9 9.58 9.62 -0.66
C GLN A 9 9.45 9.56 0.86
N ASP A 10 8.52 10.31 1.46
CA ASP A 10 8.27 10.28 2.91
C ASP A 10 7.87 8.89 3.41
N LEU A 11 7.06 8.17 2.63
CA LEU A 11 6.68 6.78 2.93
C LEU A 11 7.87 5.83 2.79
N ILE A 12 8.74 6.04 1.80
CA ILE A 12 9.95 5.22 1.63
C ILE A 12 10.91 5.44 2.80
N LEU A 13 11.09 6.68 3.27
CA LEU A 13 11.93 7.00 4.43
C LEU A 13 11.37 6.40 5.72
N LYS A 14 10.04 6.41 5.89
CA LYS A 14 9.40 5.93 7.11
C LYS A 14 9.43 4.41 7.25
N TYR A 15 9.21 3.68 6.16
CA TYR A 15 9.07 2.21 6.18
C TYR A 15 10.29 1.47 5.60
N GLY A 16 11.17 2.18 4.89
CA GLY A 16 12.44 1.68 4.42
C GLY A 16 13.49 2.14 5.40
N ASN A 17 13.94 1.23 6.27
CA ASN A 17 15.01 1.47 7.27
C ASN A 17 16.28 2.15 6.70
N SER A 18 16.43 2.24 5.37
CA SER A 18 17.39 3.07 4.65
C SER A 18 16.80 3.55 3.32
N ASN A 19 17.24 4.72 2.82
CA ASN A 19 16.78 5.35 1.57
C ASN A 19 16.95 4.47 0.33
N SER A 20 17.84 3.48 0.36
CA SER A 20 18.06 2.54 -0.75
C SER A 20 17.05 1.40 -0.81
N ASN A 21 16.31 1.14 0.28
CA ASN A 21 15.44 -0.03 0.41
C ASN A 21 14.01 0.24 -0.08
N THR A 22 13.89 0.57 -1.37
CA THR A 22 12.58 0.77 -2.04
C THR A 22 11.83 -0.53 -2.31
N GLY A 23 12.54 -1.67 -2.35
CA GLY A 23 11.98 -2.99 -2.62
C GLY A 23 11.38 -3.72 -1.43
N ASN A 24 11.54 -3.22 -0.20
CA ASN A 24 11.08 -3.91 1.00
C ASN A 24 9.55 -4.09 0.99
N SER A 25 9.08 -5.24 1.48
CA SER A 25 7.65 -5.58 1.53
C SER A 25 6.86 -4.53 2.31
N SER A 26 7.41 -3.98 3.39
CA SER A 26 6.75 -2.93 4.19
C SER A 26 6.53 -1.64 3.41
N VAL A 27 7.56 -1.17 2.69
CA VAL A 27 7.48 0.02 1.83
C VAL A 27 6.45 -0.19 0.73
N GLN A 28 6.47 -1.35 0.06
CA GLN A 28 5.50 -1.67 -0.98
C GLN A 28 4.06 -1.66 -0.44
N ILE A 29 3.81 -2.20 0.75
CA ILE A 29 2.47 -2.20 1.37
C ILE A 29 2.03 -0.77 1.71
N ALA A 30 2.91 0.06 2.26
CA ALA A 30 2.61 1.46 2.55
C ALA A 30 2.24 2.25 1.28
N LEU A 31 3.04 2.10 0.21
CA LEU A 31 2.77 2.75 -1.09
C LEU A 31 1.45 2.27 -1.72
N LEU A 32 1.19 0.96 -1.69
CA LEU A 32 -0.07 0.40 -2.18
C LEU A 32 -1.26 0.92 -1.37
N THR A 33 -1.13 1.03 -0.06
CA THR A 33 -2.18 1.54 0.83
C THR A 33 -2.50 3.00 0.51
N TRP A 34 -1.48 3.85 0.37
CA TRP A 34 -1.66 5.24 -0.04
C TRP A 34 -2.38 5.35 -1.39
N LYS A 35 -1.95 4.56 -2.38
CA LYS A 35 -2.55 4.53 -3.72
C LYS A 35 -4.00 4.04 -3.71
N ILE A 36 -4.31 3.01 -2.93
CA ILE A 36 -5.68 2.48 -2.76
C ILE A 36 -6.58 3.56 -2.16
N ASN A 37 -6.14 4.23 -1.09
CA ASN A 37 -6.93 5.28 -0.43
C ASN A 37 -7.18 6.48 -1.37
N TYR A 38 -6.16 6.87 -2.15
CA TYR A 38 -6.31 7.91 -3.17
C TYR A 38 -7.32 7.52 -4.26
N LEU A 39 -7.18 6.31 -4.82
CA LEU A 39 -8.06 5.82 -5.88
C LEU A 39 -9.49 5.57 -5.39
N GLN A 40 -9.67 5.16 -4.13
CA GLN A 40 -10.99 4.97 -3.55
C GLN A 40 -11.79 6.28 -3.56
N LYS A 41 -11.17 7.42 -3.23
CA LYS A 41 -11.80 8.74 -3.34
C LYS A 41 -12.19 9.07 -4.78
N HIS A 42 -11.31 8.76 -5.74
CA HIS A 42 -11.59 8.98 -7.16
C HIS A 42 -12.82 8.19 -7.65
N PHE A 43 -12.96 6.92 -7.28
CA PHE A 43 -14.09 6.08 -7.70
C PHE A 43 -15.42 6.37 -7.01
N ILE A 44 -15.41 7.13 -5.91
CA ILE A 44 -16.64 7.66 -5.29
C ILE A 44 -17.24 8.75 -6.19
N LEU A 45 -16.38 9.61 -6.77
CA LEU A 45 -16.78 10.65 -7.72
C LEU A 45 -17.10 10.06 -9.10
N HIS A 46 -16.31 9.11 -9.59
CA HIS A 46 -16.48 8.47 -10.90
C HIS A 46 -17.07 7.07 -10.78
N ARG A 47 -18.39 7.00 -10.56
CA ARG A 47 -19.07 5.73 -10.28
C ARG A 47 -19.10 4.74 -11.44
N ASN A 48 -18.97 5.22 -12.68
CA ASN A 48 -19.07 4.40 -13.88
C ASN A 48 -17.71 3.87 -14.38
N ASP A 49 -16.60 4.20 -13.70
CA ASP A 49 -15.28 3.66 -14.08
C ASP A 49 -15.08 2.23 -13.55
N HIS A 50 -15.68 1.26 -14.25
CA HIS A 50 -15.57 -0.15 -13.91
C HIS A 50 -14.18 -0.73 -14.22
N CYS A 51 -13.52 -0.26 -15.29
CA CYS A 51 -12.19 -0.72 -15.67
C CYS A 51 -11.14 -0.30 -14.62
N GLY A 52 -11.20 0.95 -14.15
CA GLY A 52 -10.36 1.45 -13.07
C GLY A 52 -10.57 0.68 -11.75
N ARG A 53 -11.83 0.38 -11.40
CA ARG A 53 -12.15 -0.45 -10.21
C ARG A 53 -11.56 -1.86 -10.29
N LYS A 54 -11.57 -2.50 -11.48
CA LYS A 54 -10.86 -3.78 -11.67
C LYS A 54 -9.36 -3.64 -11.38
N GLY A 55 -8.74 -2.54 -11.80
CA GLY A 55 -7.36 -2.20 -11.45
C GLY A 55 -7.14 -2.03 -9.95
N LEU A 56 -8.07 -1.36 -9.25
CA LEU A 56 -8.03 -1.22 -7.79
C LEU A 56 -8.06 -2.58 -7.09
N LEU A 57 -8.93 -3.49 -7.50
CA LEU A 57 -9.02 -4.83 -6.93
C LEU A 57 -7.70 -5.59 -7.09
N LYS A 58 -7.01 -5.47 -8.23
CA LYS A 58 -5.67 -6.06 -8.43
C LYS A 58 -4.64 -5.50 -7.43
N LEU A 59 -4.68 -4.19 -7.14
CA LEU A 59 -3.80 -3.56 -6.15
C LEU A 59 -4.09 -4.07 -4.73
N VAL A 60 -5.37 -4.21 -4.37
CA VAL A 60 -5.79 -4.76 -3.08
C VAL A 60 -5.30 -6.21 -2.93
N SER A 61 -5.49 -7.04 -3.96
CA SER A 61 -5.02 -8.44 -3.96
C SER A 61 -3.49 -8.54 -3.85
N ARG A 62 -2.74 -7.66 -4.53
CA ARG A 62 -1.28 -7.61 -4.40
C ARG A 62 -0.84 -7.24 -2.98
N ARG A 63 -1.48 -6.23 -2.38
CA ARG A 63 -1.22 -5.84 -0.99
C ARG A 63 -1.50 -6.98 -0.01
N ARG A 64 -2.59 -7.73 -0.22
CA ARG A 64 -2.94 -8.90 0.59
C ARG A 64 -1.85 -9.97 0.55
N LYS A 65 -1.37 -10.34 -0.65
CA LYS A 65 -0.28 -11.32 -0.80
C LYS A 65 1.01 -10.91 -0.07
N LEU A 66 1.36 -9.63 -0.10
CA LEU A 66 2.53 -9.11 0.63
C LEU A 66 2.32 -9.17 2.16
N LEU A 67 1.12 -8.85 2.63
CA LEU A 67 0.78 -8.98 4.05
C LEU A 67 0.82 -10.45 4.50
N ASP A 68 0.31 -11.38 3.69
CA ASP A 68 0.36 -12.81 3.96
C ASP A 68 1.80 -13.32 4.03
N TYR A 69 2.68 -12.84 3.14
CA TYR A 69 4.11 -13.13 3.18
C TYR A 69 4.76 -12.66 4.49
N ILE A 70 4.55 -11.39 4.89
CA ILE A 70 5.10 -10.88 6.17
C ILE A 70 4.51 -11.63 7.36
N LYS A 71 3.21 -11.95 7.33
CA LYS A 71 2.54 -12.70 8.39
C LYS A 71 3.17 -14.08 8.61
N PHE A 72 3.54 -14.76 7.53
CA PHE A 72 4.18 -16.08 7.58
C PHE A 72 5.62 -16.00 8.10
N HIS A 73 6.41 -15.02 7.64
CA HIS A 73 7.82 -14.92 8.02
C HIS A 73 8.05 -14.24 9.39
N GLN A 74 7.31 -13.18 9.69
CA GLN A 74 7.52 -12.34 10.87
C GLN A 74 6.19 -11.79 11.40
N HIS A 75 5.54 -12.56 12.27
CA HIS A 75 4.21 -12.23 12.79
C HIS A 75 4.18 -10.89 13.56
N GLN A 76 5.19 -10.61 14.38
CA GLN A 76 5.23 -9.38 15.19
C GLN A 76 5.34 -8.12 14.30
N HIS A 77 6.12 -8.19 13.23
CA HIS A 77 6.25 -7.11 12.27
C HIS A 77 4.96 -6.87 11.48
N TYR A 78 4.25 -7.95 11.11
CA TYR A 78 2.92 -7.86 10.52
C TYR A 78 1.91 -7.12 11.41
N LEU A 79 1.87 -7.45 12.71
CA LEU A 79 0.96 -6.79 13.66
C LEU A 79 1.25 -5.30 13.81
N SER A 80 2.53 -4.93 13.95
CA SER A 80 2.95 -3.53 14.03
C SER A 80 2.56 -2.76 12.77
N LEU A 81 2.81 -3.35 11.59
CA LEU A 81 2.56 -2.73 10.30
C LEU A 81 1.06 -2.52 10.04
N ILE A 82 0.23 -3.50 10.38
CA ILE A 82 -1.23 -3.37 10.26
C ILE A 82 -1.78 -2.28 11.18
N LYS A 83 -1.30 -2.23 12.44
CA LYS A 83 -1.70 -1.21 13.41
C LYS A 83 -1.33 0.19 12.91
N GLU A 84 -0.13 0.35 12.39
CA GLU A 84 0.36 1.63 11.89
C GLU A 84 -0.40 2.12 10.65
N LEU A 85 -0.69 1.21 9.71
CA LEU A 85 -1.42 1.54 8.48
C LEU A 85 -2.94 1.49 8.65
N SER A 86 -3.45 1.23 9.87
CA SER A 86 -4.88 1.12 10.18
C SER A 86 -5.65 0.18 9.23
N LEU A 87 -5.04 -0.96 8.89
CA LEU A 87 -5.61 -1.93 7.97
C LEU A 87 -6.52 -2.90 8.74
N ARG A 88 -7.69 -3.24 8.18
CA ARG A 88 -8.52 -4.32 8.74
C ARG A 88 -8.01 -5.69 8.26
N TYR A 89 -7.93 -6.62 9.20
CA TYR A 89 -7.54 -8.03 9.03
C TYR A 89 -8.65 -8.83 8.34
#